data_AF-A0A965KLY0-F1
#
_entry.id   AF-A0A965KLY0-F1
#
_cell.length_a   1.000
_cell.length_b   1.000
_cell.length_c   1.000
_cell.angle_alpha   90.00
_cell.angle_beta   90.00
_cell.angle_gamma   90.00
#
_symmetry.space_group_name_H-M   'P 1'
#
loop_
_entity.id
_entity.type
_entity.pdbx_description
1 polymer ?
#
loop_
_entity_poly.entity_id
_entity_poly.type
_entity_poly.pdbx_seq_one_letter_code
_entity_poly.pdbx_strand_id
1 'polypeptide(L)'
;MKNYSTIETPSYYILEKGIVHFQGRLLIKKQNISPVFLINNQSVKAELLDVKTPKSNQREVKWAFHHVIDEAVWNKRGVVELEIRGRGDLIGRHNWRIEKSLLTTKPPLTAFLHMPKCAGTSIRIQLDKYHDILPGQAFYPESNDCEDQKRLALEILLDSNCIYGHFKFGFHEFLNRPVRYITVLRDPFEFIESQYFFAKYFQKISGIQSCSSIIEALEKIPIIFNNTFTRWIGNVSNLVEVKEDDYLQACKNISNHFDIIGFAHSMDETNRLLGRYLGLPFTNNIANQTEYSLEKKKFDKMKNRAAIEKCVQWDLKLFEFAKKHKYSFS
;
A
#
# COMPACT_ATOMS: atom_id res chain seq x y z
N MET A 1 27.99 -31.43 -22.12
CA MET A 1 26.77 -31.27 -21.29
C MET A 1 26.72 -29.82 -20.83
N LYS A 2 25.58 -29.12 -20.96
CA LYS A 2 25.52 -27.68 -20.65
C LYS A 2 25.82 -27.44 -19.17
N ASN A 3 26.85 -26.64 -18.88
CA ASN A 3 27.28 -26.31 -17.51
C ASN A 3 26.29 -25.38 -16.77
N TYR A 4 25.26 -24.92 -17.47
CA TYR A 4 24.27 -23.97 -16.98
C TYR A 4 22.86 -24.31 -17.47
N SER A 5 21.86 -23.94 -16.67
CA SER A 5 20.47 -23.82 -17.10
C SER A 5 19.82 -22.64 -16.38
N THR A 6 19.11 -21.78 -17.12
CA THR A 6 18.22 -20.77 -16.53
C THR A 6 17.11 -21.48 -15.76
N ILE A 7 16.93 -21.12 -14.48
CA ILE A 7 15.91 -21.74 -13.63
C ILE A 7 14.55 -21.09 -13.88
N GLU A 8 14.57 -19.78 -14.15
CA GLU A 8 13.40 -18.95 -14.45
C GLU A 8 13.76 -17.96 -15.56
N THR A 9 12.75 -17.53 -16.32
CA THR A 9 12.91 -16.44 -17.29
C THR A 9 13.32 -15.18 -16.52
N PRO A 10 14.44 -14.54 -16.85
CA PRO A 10 14.84 -13.30 -16.21
C PRO A 10 13.77 -12.22 -16.37
N SER A 11 13.66 -11.35 -15.39
CA SER A 11 12.71 -10.24 -15.37
C SER A 11 13.43 -8.92 -15.24
N TYR A 12 12.72 -7.86 -15.58
CA TYR A 12 13.19 -6.50 -15.36
C TYR A 12 12.08 -5.65 -14.76
N TYR A 13 12.47 -4.60 -14.07
CA TYR A 13 11.58 -3.51 -13.67
C TYR A 13 12.36 -2.21 -13.69
N ILE A 14 11.64 -1.11 -13.88
CA ILE A 14 12.25 0.17 -14.19
C ILE A 14 12.31 1.01 -12.93
N LEU A 15 13.46 1.64 -12.69
CA LEU A 15 13.74 2.37 -11.45
C LEU A 15 13.49 3.87 -11.63
N GLU A 16 14.32 4.58 -12.41
CA GLU A 16 14.17 6.00 -12.79
C GLU A 16 15.08 6.41 -13.97
N LYS A 17 14.76 7.48 -14.70
CA LYS A 17 15.65 8.16 -15.68
C LYS A 17 16.37 7.25 -16.71
N GLY A 18 15.73 6.18 -17.18
CA GLY A 18 16.38 5.24 -18.10
C GLY A 18 16.98 4.02 -17.42
N ILE A 19 17.13 4.01 -16.09
CA ILE A 19 17.77 2.95 -15.33
C ILE A 19 16.79 1.80 -15.11
N VAL A 20 17.16 0.63 -15.60
CA VAL A 20 16.38 -0.60 -15.50
C VAL A 20 17.13 -1.61 -14.66
N HIS A 21 16.42 -2.20 -13.70
CA HIS A 21 16.90 -3.33 -12.92
C HIS A 21 16.56 -4.62 -13.64
N PHE A 22 17.58 -5.42 -13.91
CA PHE A 22 17.45 -6.78 -14.43
C PHE A 22 17.81 -7.76 -13.34
N GLN A 23 17.00 -8.82 -13.20
CA GLN A 23 17.29 -9.89 -12.26
C GLN A 23 16.88 -11.25 -12.81
N GLY A 24 17.48 -12.29 -12.25
CA GLY A 24 17.11 -13.65 -12.58
C GLY A 24 17.84 -14.67 -11.73
N ARG A 25 17.69 -15.93 -12.11
CA ARG A 25 18.28 -17.07 -11.41
C ARG A 25 18.94 -18.04 -12.37
N LEU A 26 20.16 -18.44 -12.04
CA LEU A 26 20.93 -19.42 -12.80
C LEU A 26 21.24 -20.62 -11.93
N LEU A 27 21.11 -21.81 -12.51
CA LEU A 27 21.68 -23.02 -11.93
C LEU A 27 23.05 -23.26 -12.55
N ILE A 28 24.09 -23.21 -11.72
CA ILE A 28 25.47 -23.45 -12.13
C ILE A 28 25.85 -24.85 -11.67
N LYS A 29 26.17 -25.73 -12.63
CA LYS A 29 26.65 -27.08 -12.34
C LYS A 29 28.18 -27.06 -12.33
N LYS A 30 28.78 -27.35 -11.17
CA LYS A 30 30.19 -27.72 -10.99
C LYS A 30 31.20 -26.93 -11.84
N GLN A 31 31.53 -25.70 -11.42
CA GLN A 31 32.85 -25.05 -11.49
C GLN A 31 32.71 -23.56 -11.10
N ASN A 32 33.78 -22.98 -10.53
CA ASN A 32 33.93 -21.55 -10.20
C ASN A 32 33.99 -20.68 -11.47
N ILE A 33 32.92 -20.70 -12.27
CA ILE A 33 32.84 -19.93 -13.51
C ILE A 33 31.79 -18.85 -13.32
N SER A 34 32.30 -17.64 -13.13
CA SER A 34 31.48 -16.44 -13.01
C SER A 34 30.79 -16.17 -14.36
N PRO A 35 29.44 -16.12 -14.39
CA PRO A 35 28.73 -15.73 -15.60
C PRO A 35 29.06 -14.29 -15.98
N VAL A 36 29.08 -14.01 -17.28
CA VAL A 36 29.19 -12.67 -17.86
C VAL A 36 27.84 -12.31 -18.45
N PHE A 37 27.38 -11.10 -18.15
CA PHE A 37 26.13 -10.56 -18.65
C PHE A 37 26.45 -9.49 -19.70
N LEU A 38 25.75 -9.53 -20.82
CA LEU A 38 25.88 -8.57 -21.91
C LEU A 38 24.50 -7.97 -22.19
N ILE A 39 24.40 -6.64 -22.21
CA ILE A 39 23.23 -5.91 -22.70
C ILE A 39 23.57 -5.33 -24.08
N ASN A 40 22.86 -5.74 -25.13
CA ASN A 40 23.12 -5.32 -26.52
C ASN A 40 24.62 -5.39 -26.90
N ASN A 41 25.26 -6.51 -26.53
CA ASN A 41 26.70 -6.79 -26.70
C ASN A 41 27.67 -5.97 -25.83
N GLN A 42 27.19 -5.15 -24.90
CA GLN A 42 28.04 -4.45 -23.93
C GLN A 42 28.07 -5.20 -22.60
N SER A 43 29.27 -5.45 -22.05
CA SER A 43 29.40 -6.15 -20.78
C SER A 43 28.90 -5.31 -19.61
N VAL A 44 28.08 -5.92 -18.77
CA VAL A 44 27.55 -5.32 -17.56
C VAL A 44 27.98 -6.13 -16.34
N LYS A 45 28.29 -5.42 -15.25
CA LYS A 45 28.69 -6.05 -14.00
C LYS A 45 27.44 -6.43 -13.21
N ALA A 46 27.29 -7.71 -12.91
CA ALA A 46 26.18 -8.24 -12.12
C ALA A 46 26.60 -8.58 -10.70
N GLU A 47 25.71 -8.27 -9.75
CA GLU A 47 25.80 -8.78 -8.40
C GLU A 47 25.28 -10.22 -8.39
N LEU A 48 26.02 -11.11 -7.74
CA LEU A 48 25.71 -12.53 -7.64
C LEU A 48 25.50 -12.89 -6.18
N LEU A 49 24.31 -13.38 -5.86
CA LEU A 49 23.93 -13.83 -4.52
C LEU A 49 23.65 -15.32 -4.56
N ASP A 50 24.36 -16.05 -3.70
CA ASP A 50 24.17 -17.48 -3.59
C ASP A 50 22.92 -17.81 -2.82
N VAL A 51 22.09 -18.66 -3.43
CA VAL A 51 20.97 -19.27 -2.74
C VAL A 51 21.43 -20.64 -2.28
N LYS A 52 21.22 -20.93 -0.99
CA LYS A 52 21.51 -22.25 -0.42
C LYS A 52 20.83 -23.32 -1.28
N THR A 53 21.64 -24.18 -1.91
CA THR A 53 21.12 -25.28 -2.72
C THR A 53 20.94 -26.54 -1.89
N PRO A 54 19.87 -27.33 -2.14
CA PRO A 54 19.61 -28.58 -1.43
C PRO A 54 20.49 -29.77 -1.90
N LYS A 55 21.36 -29.61 -2.92
CA LYS A 55 22.17 -30.72 -3.49
C LYS A 55 23.62 -30.29 -3.70
N SER A 56 24.56 -31.16 -3.30
CA SER A 56 26.01 -30.89 -3.17
C SER A 56 26.78 -30.49 -4.45
N ASN A 57 26.18 -30.63 -5.64
CA ASN A 57 26.88 -30.42 -6.93
C ASN A 57 26.27 -29.34 -7.82
N GLN A 58 25.31 -28.56 -7.31
CA GLN A 58 24.67 -27.46 -8.04
C GLN A 58 24.57 -26.25 -7.15
N ARG A 59 24.77 -25.07 -7.73
CA ARG A 59 24.65 -23.78 -7.03
C ARG A 59 23.64 -22.94 -7.77
N GLU A 60 22.61 -22.51 -7.06
CA GLU A 60 21.65 -21.53 -7.55
C GLU A 60 22.21 -20.16 -7.24
N VAL A 61 22.35 -19.35 -8.27
CA VAL A 61 22.85 -17.98 -8.17
C VAL A 61 21.73 -17.07 -8.59
N LYS A 62 21.25 -16.25 -7.65
CA LYS A 62 20.47 -15.07 -7.95
C LYS A 62 21.41 -14.02 -8.48
N TRP A 63 21.01 -13.35 -9.54
CA TRP A 63 21.78 -12.25 -10.09
C TRP A 63 20.90 -11.05 -10.30
N ALA A 64 21.48 -9.87 -10.15
CA ALA A 64 20.84 -8.61 -10.43
C ALA A 64 21.86 -7.57 -10.89
N PHE A 65 21.42 -6.63 -11.72
CA PHE A 65 22.19 -5.43 -12.06
C PHE A 65 21.29 -4.31 -12.55
N HIS A 66 21.80 -3.09 -12.49
CA HIS A 66 21.18 -1.91 -13.08
C HIS A 66 21.85 -1.56 -14.40
N HIS A 67 21.07 -1.17 -15.40
CA HIS A 67 21.61 -0.66 -16.66
C HIS A 67 20.78 0.52 -17.17
N VAL A 68 21.47 1.52 -17.71
CA VAL A 68 20.83 2.70 -18.31
C VAL A 68 20.46 2.34 -19.75
N ILE A 69 19.18 2.52 -20.09
CA ILE A 69 18.68 2.44 -21.46
C ILE A 69 18.50 3.88 -21.94
N ASP A 70 19.32 4.30 -22.90
CA ASP A 70 19.30 5.63 -23.49
C ASP A 70 18.77 5.62 -24.94
N GLU A 71 18.71 6.81 -25.56
CA GLU A 71 18.21 6.95 -26.94
C GLU A 71 19.07 6.19 -27.96
N ALA A 72 20.37 5.99 -27.71
CA ALA A 72 21.25 5.27 -28.63
C ALA A 72 20.90 3.77 -28.70
N VAL A 73 20.46 3.19 -27.59
CA VAL A 73 19.91 1.82 -27.52
C VAL A 73 18.53 1.73 -28.18
N TRP A 74 17.70 2.78 -28.06
CA TRP A 74 16.34 2.80 -28.58
C TRP A 74 16.25 2.95 -30.12
N ASN A 75 17.14 3.75 -30.72
CA ASN A 75 17.06 4.23 -32.10
C ASN A 75 17.18 3.16 -33.22
N LYS A 76 17.27 1.86 -32.88
CA LYS A 76 17.29 0.77 -33.87
C LYS A 76 16.14 -0.23 -33.81
N ARG A 77 15.18 -0.12 -32.87
CA ARG A 77 13.83 -0.81 -32.82
C ARG A 77 13.27 -0.96 -31.39
N GLY A 78 13.97 -0.44 -30.37
CA GLY A 78 13.48 -0.44 -29.00
C GLY A 78 13.52 -1.77 -28.26
N VAL A 79 14.46 -2.64 -28.64
CA VAL A 79 14.66 -3.96 -28.04
C VAL A 79 15.96 -3.95 -27.24
N VAL A 80 15.90 -4.46 -26.02
CA VAL A 80 17.05 -4.77 -25.17
C VAL A 80 17.27 -6.26 -25.16
N GLU A 81 18.43 -6.68 -25.64
CA GLU A 81 18.90 -8.06 -25.61
C GLU A 81 19.83 -8.26 -24.41
N LEU A 82 19.49 -9.20 -23.55
CA LEU A 82 20.41 -9.75 -22.55
C LEU A 82 20.97 -11.08 -23.03
N GLU A 83 22.29 -11.17 -23.10
CA GLU A 83 23.00 -12.45 -23.18
C GLU A 83 23.69 -12.78 -21.87
N ILE A 84 23.61 -14.05 -21.48
CA ILE A 84 24.35 -14.60 -20.35
C ILE A 84 25.33 -15.61 -20.92
N ARG A 85 26.62 -15.48 -20.59
CA ARG A 85 27.69 -16.34 -21.10
C ARG A 85 28.57 -16.89 -19.99
N GLY A 86 29.15 -18.07 -20.19
CA GLY A 86 30.11 -18.69 -19.28
C GLY A 86 31.29 -19.25 -20.06
N ARG A 87 32.51 -18.77 -19.78
CA ARG A 87 33.73 -19.08 -20.57
C ARG A 87 33.55 -18.91 -22.09
N GLY A 88 32.75 -17.93 -22.49
CA GLY A 88 32.46 -17.63 -23.91
C GLY A 88 31.21 -18.31 -24.46
N ASP A 89 30.76 -19.41 -23.87
CA ASP A 89 29.57 -20.16 -24.31
C ASP A 89 28.28 -19.45 -23.93
N LEU A 90 27.29 -19.42 -24.85
CA LEU A 90 25.98 -18.85 -24.59
C LEU A 90 25.16 -19.74 -23.65
N ILE A 91 24.77 -19.18 -22.50
CA ILE A 91 23.95 -19.83 -21.49
C ILE A 91 22.47 -19.56 -21.75
N GLY A 92 22.14 -18.29 -22.02
CA GLY A 92 20.77 -17.85 -22.25
C GLY A 92 20.76 -16.49 -22.96
N ARG A 93 19.70 -16.26 -23.74
CA ARG A 93 19.44 -14.99 -24.42
C ARG A 93 17.99 -14.60 -24.21
N HIS A 94 17.77 -13.35 -23.85
CA HIS A 94 16.44 -12.81 -23.58
C HIS A 94 16.30 -11.44 -24.22
N ASN A 95 15.16 -11.23 -24.88
CA ASN A 95 14.86 -9.99 -25.59
C ASN A 95 13.62 -9.36 -24.97
N TRP A 96 13.73 -8.09 -24.57
CA TRP A 96 12.62 -7.30 -24.08
C TRP A 96 12.44 -6.06 -24.93
N ARG A 97 11.18 -5.69 -25.17
CA ARG A 97 10.84 -4.38 -25.70
C ARG A 97 10.48 -3.47 -24.53
N ILE A 98 11.17 -2.34 -24.38
CA ILE A 98 11.04 -1.45 -23.22
C ILE A 98 10.47 -0.10 -23.64
N GLU A 99 9.23 0.20 -23.28
CA GLU A 99 8.56 1.42 -23.75
C GLU A 99 9.15 2.72 -23.17
N LYS A 100 9.30 3.75 -24.01
CA LYS A 100 9.90 5.06 -23.69
C LYS A 100 9.27 5.76 -22.48
N SER A 101 7.99 5.52 -22.23
CA SER A 101 7.19 6.11 -21.16
C SER A 101 7.59 5.69 -19.75
N LEU A 102 8.36 4.61 -19.58
CA LEU A 102 8.68 4.04 -18.28
C LEU A 102 9.99 4.59 -17.66
N LEU A 103 10.75 5.41 -18.38
CA LEU A 103 12.13 5.79 -18.04
C LEU A 103 12.27 7.16 -17.35
N THR A 104 11.26 7.74 -16.68
CA THR A 104 11.40 9.04 -15.97
C THR A 104 10.56 9.10 -14.67
N THR A 105 11.18 9.42 -13.53
CA THR A 105 10.66 9.64 -12.13
C THR A 105 10.47 8.42 -11.20
N LYS A 106 10.82 8.56 -9.90
CA LYS A 106 10.44 7.61 -8.81
C LYS A 106 8.93 7.35 -8.92
N PRO A 107 8.46 6.10 -8.73
CA PRO A 107 7.02 5.82 -8.79
C PRO A 107 6.27 6.68 -7.77
N PRO A 108 4.98 6.99 -7.99
CA PRO A 108 4.19 7.67 -6.97
C PRO A 108 4.32 6.99 -5.61
N LEU A 109 4.43 7.78 -4.54
CA LEU A 109 4.40 7.25 -3.18
C LEU A 109 3.00 6.70 -2.90
N THR A 110 2.91 5.46 -2.41
CA THR A 110 1.63 4.93 -1.95
C THR A 110 1.35 5.39 -0.52
N ALA A 111 0.22 6.04 -0.31
CA ALA A 111 -0.24 6.46 1.01
C ALA A 111 -1.43 5.61 1.46
N PHE A 112 -1.19 4.69 2.38
CA PHE A 112 -2.27 3.97 3.04
C PHE A 112 -2.87 4.82 4.14
N LEU A 113 -3.98 5.48 3.80
CA LEU A 113 -4.83 6.21 4.74
C LEU A 113 -5.52 5.19 5.64
N HIS A 114 -4.90 4.87 6.78
CA HIS A 114 -5.36 3.84 7.69
C HIS A 114 -6.52 4.39 8.50
N MET A 115 -7.75 4.09 8.07
CA MET A 115 -8.96 4.42 8.83
C MET A 115 -9.03 3.57 10.11
N PRO A 116 -9.17 4.20 11.30
CA PRO A 116 -9.37 3.47 12.54
C PRO A 116 -10.50 2.45 12.42
N LYS A 117 -10.32 1.28 13.04
CA LYS A 117 -11.35 0.22 13.12
C LYS A 117 -11.85 -0.34 11.78
N CYS A 118 -11.14 -0.08 10.68
CA CYS A 118 -11.42 -0.61 9.35
C CYS A 118 -10.40 -1.67 8.93
N ALA A 119 -10.02 -2.56 9.86
CA ALA A 119 -9.03 -3.63 9.67
C ALA A 119 -7.60 -3.17 9.28
N GLY A 120 -7.27 -1.89 9.40
CA GLY A 120 -5.97 -1.39 8.95
C GLY A 120 -4.78 -1.88 9.78
N THR A 121 -4.96 -2.39 11.01
CA THR A 121 -3.86 -3.09 11.71
C THR A 121 -3.47 -4.39 11.00
N SER A 122 -4.42 -5.16 10.47
CA SER A 122 -4.12 -6.37 9.70
C SER A 122 -3.34 -6.05 8.44
N ILE A 123 -3.66 -4.94 7.76
CA ILE A 123 -2.92 -4.47 6.59
C ILE A 123 -1.54 -3.97 6.99
N ARG A 124 -1.42 -3.19 8.07
CA ARG A 124 -0.13 -2.71 8.61
C ARG A 124 0.82 -3.87 8.89
N ILE A 125 0.36 -4.91 9.60
CA ILE A 125 1.19 -6.08 9.90
C ILE A 125 1.74 -6.73 8.63
N GLN A 126 0.97 -6.72 7.54
CA GLN A 126 1.43 -7.24 6.25
C GLN A 126 2.43 -6.30 5.57
N LEU A 127 2.19 -4.99 5.59
CA LEU A 127 3.15 -4.00 5.08
C LEU A 127 4.49 -4.10 5.83
N ASP A 128 4.45 -4.19 7.16
CA ASP A 128 5.63 -4.37 8.01
C ASP A 128 6.38 -5.67 7.67
N LYS A 129 5.64 -6.77 7.47
CA LYS A 129 6.20 -8.07 7.10
C LYS A 129 6.97 -8.03 5.77
N TYR A 130 6.58 -7.15 4.84
CA TYR A 130 7.19 -7.04 3.51
C TYR A 130 7.99 -5.75 3.31
N HIS A 131 8.46 -5.13 4.40
CA HIS A 131 9.23 -3.89 4.35
C HIS A 131 10.47 -3.98 3.44
N ASP A 132 11.16 -5.12 3.39
CA ASP A 132 12.31 -5.34 2.52
C ASP A 132 11.97 -5.32 1.02
N ILE A 133 10.70 -5.58 0.66
CA ILE A 133 10.20 -5.60 -0.72
C ILE A 133 9.57 -4.24 -1.07
N LEU A 134 8.82 -3.67 -0.14
CA LEU A 134 8.19 -2.36 -0.27
C LEU A 134 8.54 -1.53 0.97
N PRO A 135 9.62 -0.73 0.91
CA PRO A 135 10.04 0.11 2.02
C PRO A 135 8.91 1.03 2.47
N GLY A 136 8.41 0.75 3.67
CA GLY A 136 7.24 1.39 4.26
C GLY A 136 7.61 2.18 5.51
N GLN A 137 7.03 3.37 5.69
CA GLN A 137 7.19 4.16 6.91
C GLN A 137 5.83 4.39 7.59
N ALA A 138 5.79 4.12 8.89
CA ALA A 138 4.65 4.46 9.73
C ALA A 138 4.53 5.99 9.87
N PHE A 139 3.33 6.52 9.62
CA PHE A 139 3.02 7.95 9.66
C PHE A 139 1.83 8.21 10.59
N TYR A 140 2.13 8.56 11.84
CA TYR A 140 1.15 8.77 12.91
C TYR A 140 1.40 10.14 13.56
N PRO A 141 0.90 11.23 12.96
CA PRO A 141 1.04 12.55 13.57
C PRO A 141 0.29 12.60 14.91
N GLU A 142 0.84 13.33 15.87
CA GLU A 142 0.26 13.45 17.22
C GLU A 142 -1.09 14.16 17.20
N SER A 143 -1.26 15.11 16.27
CA SER A 143 -2.53 15.74 15.96
C SER A 143 -2.85 15.62 14.47
N ASN A 144 -4.12 15.77 14.12
CA ASN A 144 -4.52 15.88 12.71
C ASN A 144 -4.41 17.32 12.18
N ASP A 145 -3.70 18.20 12.87
CA ASP A 145 -3.52 19.58 12.44
C ASP A 145 -2.50 19.67 11.30
N CYS A 146 -2.68 20.69 10.46
CA CYS A 146 -1.91 20.88 9.23
C CYS A 146 -0.39 20.95 9.49
N GLU A 147 0.02 21.67 10.55
CA GLU A 147 1.44 21.86 10.86
C GLU A 147 2.14 20.58 11.34
N ASP A 148 1.47 19.73 12.11
CA ASP A 148 2.03 18.45 12.53
C ASP A 148 2.15 17.48 11.35
N GLN A 149 1.13 17.45 10.48
CA GLN A 149 1.18 16.65 9.25
C GLN A 149 2.31 17.14 8.33
N LYS A 150 2.48 18.46 8.18
CA LYS A 150 3.54 19.07 7.38
C LYS A 150 4.92 18.76 7.96
N ARG A 151 5.13 18.94 9.27
CA ARG A 151 6.39 18.61 9.94
C ARG A 151 6.76 17.16 9.68
N LEU A 152 5.84 16.23 9.96
CA LEU A 152 6.09 14.81 9.76
C LEU A 152 6.26 14.47 8.28
N ALA A 153 5.54 15.12 7.36
CA ALA A 153 5.68 14.89 5.91
C ALA A 153 7.05 15.30 5.39
N LEU A 154 7.62 16.40 5.90
CA LEU A 154 8.99 16.81 5.61
C LEU A 154 10.03 15.85 6.22
N GLU A 155 9.68 15.15 7.29
CA GLU A 155 10.48 14.08 7.91
C GLU A 155 10.32 12.72 7.21
N ILE A 156 9.32 12.52 6.33
CA ILE A 156 9.18 11.29 5.54
C ILE A 156 10.44 11.10 4.70
N LEU A 157 11.08 9.95 4.87
CA LEU A 157 12.37 9.65 4.27
C LEU A 157 12.23 9.60 2.74
N LEU A 158 13.22 10.16 2.05
CA LEU A 158 13.32 10.18 0.57
C LEU A 158 13.19 8.78 -0.07
N ASP A 159 13.38 7.70 0.70
CA ASP A 159 13.53 6.33 0.20
C ASP A 159 12.32 5.41 0.45
N SER A 160 11.25 5.89 1.12
CA SER A 160 10.04 5.09 1.27
C SER A 160 9.21 5.02 -0.02
N ASN A 161 8.61 3.87 -0.31
CA ASN A 161 7.66 3.68 -1.41
C ASN A 161 6.22 3.53 -0.92
N CYS A 162 6.04 3.33 0.38
CA CYS A 162 4.74 3.30 1.03
C CYS A 162 4.80 4.09 2.35
N ILE A 163 3.73 4.80 2.69
CA ILE A 163 3.49 5.26 4.05
C ILE A 163 2.15 4.75 4.54
N TYR A 164 2.00 4.60 5.85
CA TYR A 164 0.73 4.15 6.43
C TYR A 164 0.51 4.71 7.83
N GLY A 165 -0.73 5.08 8.13
CA GLY A 165 -1.11 5.50 9.48
C GLY A 165 -2.30 6.45 9.51
N HIS A 166 -2.46 7.13 10.65
CA HIS A 166 -3.64 7.94 10.97
C HIS A 166 -3.41 9.41 10.63
N PHE A 167 -3.65 9.77 9.37
CA PHE A 167 -3.54 11.15 8.87
C PHE A 167 -4.77 11.51 8.02
N LYS A 168 -4.88 12.77 7.60
CA LYS A 168 -5.94 13.20 6.66
C LYS A 168 -5.41 13.25 5.24
N PHE A 169 -6.33 13.24 4.27
CA PHE A 169 -6.00 13.59 2.89
C PHE A 169 -5.35 14.99 2.84
N GLY A 170 -4.48 15.23 1.87
CA GLY A 170 -3.81 16.52 1.69
C GLY A 170 -2.34 16.54 2.10
N PHE A 171 -1.84 15.57 2.88
CA PHE A 171 -0.41 15.55 3.25
C PHE A 171 0.55 15.52 2.04
N HIS A 172 0.08 15.01 0.88
CA HIS A 172 0.82 14.99 -0.37
C HIS A 172 1.15 16.40 -0.91
N GLU A 173 0.41 17.43 -0.50
CA GLU A 173 0.68 18.82 -0.88
C GLU A 173 2.02 19.33 -0.32
N PHE A 174 2.56 18.67 0.72
CA PHE A 174 3.86 18.98 1.30
C PHE A 174 5.02 18.22 0.65
N LEU A 175 4.74 17.36 -0.34
CA LEU A 175 5.73 16.50 -0.97
C LEU A 175 5.98 16.89 -2.43
N ASN A 176 7.25 16.89 -2.83
CA ASN A 176 7.66 17.07 -4.22
C ASN A 176 7.59 15.76 -5.05
N ARG A 177 6.77 14.79 -4.61
CA ARG A 177 6.60 13.47 -5.23
C ARG A 177 5.11 13.21 -5.41
N PRO A 178 4.66 12.73 -6.59
CA PRO A 178 3.28 12.29 -6.75
C PRO A 178 2.90 11.26 -5.69
N VAL A 179 1.70 11.38 -5.12
CA VAL A 179 1.18 10.45 -4.11
C VAL A 179 -0.11 9.84 -4.62
N ARG A 180 -0.29 8.54 -4.44
CA ARG A 180 -1.55 7.84 -4.67
C ARG A 180 -2.04 7.24 -3.36
N TYR A 181 -3.31 7.43 -3.07
CA TYR A 181 -3.90 6.97 -1.82
C TYR A 181 -4.52 5.59 -1.99
N ILE A 182 -4.41 4.79 -0.94
CA ILE A 182 -5.20 3.58 -0.77
C ILE A 182 -5.84 3.63 0.61
N THR A 183 -7.00 3.02 0.77
CA THR A 183 -7.65 2.92 2.08
C THR A 183 -8.53 1.68 2.19
N VAL A 184 -9.00 1.42 3.40
CA VAL A 184 -10.03 0.40 3.68
C VAL A 184 -11.12 1.09 4.48
N LEU A 185 -12.35 1.02 3.98
CA LEU A 185 -13.52 1.55 4.66
C LEU A 185 -14.32 0.42 5.31
N ARG A 186 -15.16 0.80 6.26
CA ARG A 186 -16.16 -0.07 6.87
C ARG A 186 -17.52 0.57 6.70
N ASP A 187 -18.58 -0.25 6.71
CA ASP A 187 -19.93 0.28 6.83
C ASP A 187 -19.99 1.32 7.97
N PRO A 188 -20.44 2.56 7.73
CA PRO A 188 -20.37 3.63 8.72
C PRO A 188 -21.10 3.29 10.03
N PHE A 189 -22.21 2.55 9.97
CA PHE A 189 -22.91 2.14 11.18
C PHE A 189 -22.06 1.15 12.00
N GLU A 190 -21.51 0.12 11.35
CA GLU A 190 -20.63 -0.83 12.03
C GLU A 190 -19.32 -0.21 12.53
N PHE A 191 -18.81 0.80 11.81
CA PHE A 191 -17.66 1.59 12.24
C PHE A 191 -17.96 2.28 13.58
N ILE A 192 -19.09 2.96 13.69
CA ILE A 192 -19.49 3.67 14.92
C ILE A 192 -19.65 2.71 16.09
N GLU A 193 -20.32 1.57 15.88
CA GLU A 193 -20.42 0.51 16.88
C GLU A 193 -19.03 0.06 17.34
N SER A 194 -18.15 -0.28 16.39
CA SER A 194 -16.80 -0.76 16.70
C SER A 194 -15.93 0.30 17.38
N GLN A 195 -16.07 1.56 17.00
CA GLN A 195 -15.30 2.67 17.55
C GLN A 195 -15.76 2.99 18.97
N TYR A 196 -17.07 3.00 19.23
CA TYR A 196 -17.62 3.20 20.58
C TYR A 196 -17.09 2.14 21.56
N PHE A 197 -17.24 0.86 21.23
CA PHE A 197 -16.78 -0.22 22.12
C PHE A 197 -15.26 -0.21 22.31
N PHE A 198 -14.50 0.11 21.27
CA PHE A 198 -13.05 0.22 21.38
C PHE A 198 -12.63 1.41 22.26
N ALA A 199 -13.22 2.58 22.04
CA ALA A 199 -12.97 3.78 22.84
C ALA A 199 -13.32 3.58 24.31
N LYS A 200 -14.44 2.91 24.59
CA LYS A 200 -14.95 2.67 25.95
C LYS A 200 -14.14 1.62 26.72
N TYR A 201 -13.91 0.46 26.11
CA TYR A 201 -13.38 -0.70 26.84
C TYR A 201 -11.89 -0.90 26.66
N PHE A 202 -11.35 -0.58 25.49
CA PHE A 202 -9.93 -0.77 25.19
C PHE A 202 -9.12 0.50 25.47
N GLN A 203 -9.47 1.62 24.84
CA GLN A 203 -8.76 2.90 25.05
C GLN A 203 -9.12 3.55 26.38
N LYS A 204 -10.28 3.21 26.95
CA LYS A 204 -10.78 3.73 28.23
C LYS A 204 -10.84 5.26 28.25
N ILE A 205 -11.31 5.87 27.16
CA ILE A 205 -11.48 7.32 27.07
C ILE A 205 -12.48 7.76 28.14
N SER A 206 -12.01 8.53 29.13
CA SER A 206 -12.75 8.84 30.37
C SER A 206 -14.19 9.30 30.12
N GLY A 207 -14.41 10.25 29.20
CA GLY A 207 -15.76 10.74 28.90
C GLY A 207 -16.68 9.70 28.23
N ILE A 208 -16.13 8.78 27.42
CA ILE A 208 -16.92 7.69 26.81
C ILE A 208 -17.19 6.59 27.85
N GLN A 209 -16.25 6.31 28.75
CA GLN A 209 -16.43 5.34 29.82
C GLN A 209 -17.59 5.69 30.75
N SER A 210 -17.77 6.97 31.04
CA SER A 210 -18.88 7.45 31.86
C SER A 210 -20.24 7.40 31.16
N CYS A 211 -20.28 7.24 29.84
CA CYS A 211 -21.55 7.19 29.11
C CYS A 211 -22.26 5.85 29.39
N SER A 212 -23.56 5.92 29.65
CA SER A 212 -24.43 4.76 29.84
C SER A 212 -24.79 4.04 28.54
N SER A 213 -24.66 4.72 27.40
CA SER A 213 -25.01 4.20 26.07
C SER A 213 -24.21 4.87 24.95
N ILE A 214 -24.27 4.28 23.74
CA ILE A 214 -23.69 4.88 22.54
C ILE A 214 -24.34 6.22 22.20
N ILE A 215 -25.65 6.38 22.39
CA ILE A 215 -26.37 7.63 22.08
C ILE A 215 -25.81 8.78 22.92
N GLU A 216 -25.63 8.55 24.22
CA GLU A 216 -25.04 9.54 25.12
C GLU A 216 -23.60 9.89 24.70
N ALA A 217 -22.82 8.91 24.25
CA ALA A 217 -21.46 9.16 23.75
C ALA A 217 -21.45 9.96 22.44
N LEU A 218 -22.39 9.71 21.52
CA LEU A 218 -22.54 10.48 20.28
C LEU A 218 -22.87 11.95 20.57
N GLU A 219 -23.68 12.22 21.59
CA GLU A 219 -24.08 13.57 22.01
C GLU A 219 -22.96 14.30 22.76
N LYS A 220 -22.28 13.63 23.69
CA LYS A 220 -21.25 14.26 24.53
C LYS A 220 -19.91 14.44 23.82
N ILE A 221 -19.53 13.50 22.95
CA ILE A 221 -18.20 13.49 22.31
C ILE A 221 -18.35 13.23 20.80
N PRO A 222 -19.09 14.09 20.07
CA PRO A 222 -19.40 13.88 18.66
C PRO A 222 -18.15 13.85 17.77
N ILE A 223 -17.07 14.50 18.18
CA ILE A 223 -15.82 14.63 17.41
C ILE A 223 -15.16 13.29 17.07
N ILE A 224 -15.41 12.24 17.86
CA ILE A 224 -14.85 10.89 17.64
C ILE A 224 -15.65 10.10 16.59
N PHE A 225 -16.90 10.48 16.37
CA PHE A 225 -17.90 9.66 15.67
C PHE A 225 -18.43 10.32 14.39
N ASN A 226 -18.56 11.65 14.40
CA ASN A 226 -19.31 12.38 13.39
C ASN A 226 -18.54 12.46 12.06
N ASN A 227 -19.07 11.75 11.05
CA ASN A 227 -18.62 11.78 9.66
C ASN A 227 -17.10 11.64 9.49
N THR A 228 -16.49 10.73 10.24
CA THR A 228 -15.04 10.52 10.30
C THR A 228 -14.42 10.27 8.92
N PHE A 229 -15.06 9.46 8.06
CA PHE A 229 -14.50 9.17 6.73
C PHE A 229 -14.50 10.41 5.85
N THR A 230 -15.60 11.15 5.83
CA THR A 230 -15.75 12.40 5.09
C THR A 230 -14.74 13.43 5.57
N ARG A 231 -14.53 13.54 6.88
CA ARG A 231 -13.53 14.45 7.44
C ARG A 231 -12.12 14.10 7.01
N TRP A 232 -11.76 12.82 7.04
CA TRP A 232 -10.39 12.40 6.74
C TRP A 232 -10.10 12.46 5.25
N ILE A 233 -11.03 11.99 4.41
CA ILE A 233 -10.87 12.00 2.95
C ILE A 233 -11.06 13.40 2.38
N GLY A 234 -11.95 14.22 2.94
CA GLY A 234 -12.19 15.60 2.54
C GLY A 234 -11.24 16.62 3.16
N ASN A 235 -10.32 16.21 4.04
CA ASN A 235 -9.44 17.08 4.82
C ASN A 235 -10.18 18.17 5.63
N VAL A 236 -11.28 17.80 6.26
CA VAL A 236 -12.13 18.71 7.04
C VAL A 236 -11.61 18.81 8.47
N SER A 237 -11.51 20.02 9.02
CA SER A 237 -11.14 20.23 10.43
C SER A 237 -12.11 19.51 11.37
N ASN A 238 -11.61 18.98 12.49
CA ASN A 238 -12.46 18.34 13.50
C ASN A 238 -13.32 19.35 14.29
N LEU A 239 -13.01 20.64 14.16
CA LEU A 239 -13.66 21.73 14.89
C LEU A 239 -14.92 22.28 14.21
N VAL A 240 -15.17 21.88 12.96
CA VAL A 240 -16.31 22.37 12.17
C VAL A 240 -17.31 21.26 11.88
N GLU A 241 -18.56 21.60 11.63
CA GLU A 241 -19.56 20.65 11.14
C GLU A 241 -19.27 20.28 9.67
N VAL A 242 -19.47 19.00 9.32
CA VAL A 242 -19.35 18.53 7.93
C VAL A 242 -20.58 18.92 7.14
N LYS A 243 -20.37 19.60 6.02
CA LYS A 243 -21.40 20.08 5.09
C LYS A 243 -21.40 19.25 3.81
N GLU A 244 -22.37 19.53 2.94
CA GLU A 244 -22.47 18.88 1.64
C GLU A 244 -21.23 19.12 0.78
N ASP A 245 -20.68 20.34 0.78
CA ASP A 245 -19.47 20.68 0.04
C ASP A 245 -18.26 19.83 0.46
N ASP A 246 -18.15 19.53 1.76
CA ASP A 246 -17.09 18.67 2.30
C ASP A 246 -17.23 17.23 1.81
N TYR A 247 -18.46 16.71 1.78
CA TYR A 247 -18.77 15.41 1.18
C TYR A 247 -18.43 15.37 -0.30
N LEU A 248 -18.82 16.40 -1.06
CA LEU A 248 -18.51 16.51 -2.48
C LEU A 248 -16.99 16.58 -2.71
N GLN A 249 -16.26 17.29 -1.85
CA GLN A 249 -14.81 17.32 -1.89
C GLN A 249 -14.19 15.95 -1.60
N ALA A 250 -14.69 15.22 -0.61
CA ALA A 250 -14.24 13.86 -0.32
C ALA A 250 -14.48 12.91 -1.52
N CYS A 251 -15.62 13.02 -2.20
CA CYS A 251 -15.91 12.28 -3.43
C CYS A 251 -14.90 12.62 -4.55
N LYS A 252 -14.61 13.91 -4.77
CA LYS A 252 -13.59 14.35 -5.74
C LYS A 252 -12.22 13.78 -5.40
N ASN A 253 -11.84 13.81 -4.12
CA ASN A 253 -10.56 13.28 -3.65
C ASN A 253 -10.46 11.78 -3.93
N ILE A 254 -11.52 11.00 -3.65
CA ILE A 254 -11.60 9.58 -4.03
C ILE A 254 -11.37 9.40 -5.53
N SER A 255 -12.14 10.09 -6.37
CA SER A 255 -12.08 9.89 -7.82
C SER A 255 -10.72 10.23 -8.43
N ASN A 256 -10.03 11.24 -7.88
CA ASN A 256 -8.81 11.77 -8.49
C ASN A 256 -7.52 11.15 -7.91
N HIS A 257 -7.52 10.77 -6.63
CA HIS A 257 -6.30 10.44 -5.90
C HIS A 257 -6.26 9.03 -5.29
N PHE A 258 -7.41 8.36 -5.12
CA PHE A 258 -7.43 7.02 -4.53
C PHE A 258 -7.37 5.95 -5.61
N ASP A 259 -6.33 5.12 -5.55
CA ASP A 259 -6.18 3.98 -6.47
C ASP A 259 -6.97 2.77 -6.00
N ILE A 260 -7.08 2.54 -4.69
CA ILE A 260 -7.79 1.39 -4.13
C ILE A 260 -8.59 1.81 -2.89
N ILE A 261 -9.86 1.41 -2.87
CA ILE A 261 -10.70 1.43 -1.68
C ILE A 261 -11.15 0.01 -1.39
N GLY A 262 -10.59 -0.57 -0.33
CA GLY A 262 -11.01 -1.85 0.24
C GLY A 262 -12.19 -1.72 1.19
N PHE A 263 -12.78 -2.85 1.55
CA PHE A 263 -13.91 -2.91 2.47
C PHE A 263 -13.71 -3.98 3.54
N ALA A 264 -13.88 -3.59 4.81
CA ALA A 264 -13.67 -4.46 5.96
C ALA A 264 -14.62 -5.67 6.01
N HIS A 265 -15.80 -5.61 5.37
CA HIS A 265 -16.72 -6.76 5.27
C HIS A 265 -16.31 -7.77 4.18
N SER A 266 -15.32 -7.43 3.35
CA SER A 266 -14.82 -8.24 2.24
C SER A 266 -13.29 -8.26 2.25
N MET A 267 -12.70 -8.68 3.38
CA MET A 267 -11.25 -8.65 3.58
C MET A 267 -10.48 -9.53 2.60
N ASP A 268 -11.04 -10.67 2.17
CA ASP A 268 -10.42 -11.53 1.17
C ASP A 268 -10.22 -10.79 -0.16
N GLU A 269 -11.26 -10.10 -0.63
CA GLU A 269 -11.21 -9.27 -1.84
C GLU A 269 -10.26 -8.09 -1.63
N THR A 270 -10.34 -7.43 -0.48
CA THR A 270 -9.48 -6.30 -0.12
C THR A 270 -7.99 -6.69 -0.12
N ASN A 271 -7.62 -7.81 0.51
CA ASN A 271 -6.26 -8.31 0.55
C ASN A 271 -5.76 -8.68 -0.86
N ARG A 272 -6.61 -9.31 -1.69
CA ARG A 272 -6.26 -9.60 -3.09
C ARG A 272 -6.01 -8.32 -3.89
N LEU A 273 -6.89 -7.32 -3.78
CA LEU A 273 -6.76 -6.04 -4.48
C LEU A 273 -5.50 -5.28 -4.05
N LEU A 274 -5.29 -5.12 -2.75
CA LEU A 274 -4.13 -4.43 -2.18
C LEU A 274 -2.84 -5.18 -2.49
N GLY A 275 -2.80 -6.50 -2.31
CA GLY A 275 -1.65 -7.32 -2.64
C GLY A 275 -1.27 -7.22 -4.11
N ARG A 276 -2.25 -7.26 -5.02
CA ARG A 276 -2.01 -7.08 -6.45
C ARG A 276 -1.50 -5.67 -6.79
N TYR A 277 -2.11 -4.64 -6.22
CA TYR A 277 -1.70 -3.25 -6.42
C TYR A 277 -0.27 -2.98 -5.92
N LEU A 278 0.09 -3.54 -4.76
CA LEU A 278 1.39 -3.33 -4.11
C LEU A 278 2.48 -4.32 -4.56
N GLY A 279 2.12 -5.37 -5.31
CA GLY A 279 3.04 -6.45 -5.65
C GLY A 279 3.42 -7.33 -4.45
N LEU A 280 2.55 -7.41 -3.43
CA LEU A 280 2.81 -8.12 -2.17
C LEU A 280 1.86 -9.31 -1.99
N PRO A 281 2.33 -10.46 -1.46
CA PRO A 281 1.49 -11.64 -1.27
C PRO A 281 0.67 -11.52 0.02
N PHE A 282 -0.31 -10.60 0.01
CA PHE A 282 -1.18 -10.36 1.15
C PHE A 282 -2.04 -11.59 1.47
N THR A 283 -2.17 -11.90 2.75
CA THR A 283 -2.95 -13.03 3.27
C THR A 283 -3.99 -12.54 4.26
N ASN A 284 -5.04 -13.33 4.48
CA ASN A 284 -6.00 -13.01 5.53
C ASN A 284 -5.38 -13.20 6.90
N ASN A 285 -5.22 -12.09 7.63
CA ASN A 285 -4.89 -12.09 9.04
C ASN A 285 -6.01 -11.35 9.77
N ILE A 286 -6.69 -12.04 10.69
CA ILE A 286 -7.62 -11.39 11.61
C ILE A 286 -6.79 -10.88 12.79
N ALA A 287 -6.64 -9.57 12.92
CA ALA A 287 -5.97 -8.94 14.04
C ALA A 287 -6.93 -8.00 14.78
N ASN A 288 -6.77 -7.89 16.11
CA ASN A 288 -7.45 -6.92 16.96
C ASN A 288 -8.99 -6.98 16.95
N GLN A 289 -9.55 -8.15 17.28
CA GLN A 289 -10.96 -8.22 17.66
C GLN A 289 -11.14 -7.55 19.03
N THR A 290 -12.07 -6.61 19.12
CA THR A 290 -12.39 -5.95 20.40
C THR A 290 -13.04 -6.98 21.31
N GLU A 291 -12.53 -7.12 22.53
CA GLU A 291 -13.02 -8.08 23.52
C GLU A 291 -14.54 -7.96 23.73
N TYR A 292 -15.12 -9.10 24.09
CA TYR A 292 -16.56 -9.25 24.26
C TYR A 292 -17.01 -8.57 25.56
N SER A 293 -17.96 -7.62 25.48
CA SER A 293 -18.56 -6.98 26.67
C SER A 293 -20.05 -7.33 26.80
N LEU A 294 -20.58 -7.31 28.03
CA LEU A 294 -22.00 -7.53 28.29
C LEU A 294 -22.88 -6.46 27.61
N GLU A 295 -22.41 -5.21 27.53
CA GLU A 295 -23.08 -4.14 26.81
C GLU A 295 -23.15 -4.46 25.31
N LYS A 296 -22.05 -4.94 24.71
CA LYS A 296 -22.02 -5.34 23.30
C LYS A 296 -22.98 -6.50 23.00
N LYS A 297 -23.11 -7.46 23.92
CA LYS A 297 -24.08 -8.58 23.77
C LYS A 297 -25.53 -8.10 23.76
N LYS A 298 -25.84 -7.06 24.54
CA LYS A 298 -27.17 -6.45 24.65
C LYS A 298 -27.39 -5.31 23.65
N PHE A 299 -26.43 -5.06 22.76
CA PHE A 299 -26.50 -3.95 21.82
C PHE A 299 -27.62 -4.17 20.80
N ASP A 300 -28.63 -3.31 20.86
CA ASP A 300 -29.74 -3.33 19.92
C ASP A 300 -29.42 -2.38 18.75
N LYS A 301 -29.10 -2.96 17.59
CA LYS A 301 -28.79 -2.19 16.39
C LYS A 301 -29.98 -1.35 15.91
N MET A 302 -31.20 -1.87 16.01
CA MET A 302 -32.40 -1.21 15.52
C MET A 302 -32.73 0.02 16.36
N LYS A 303 -32.63 -0.11 17.70
CA LYS A 303 -32.88 0.99 18.62
C LYS A 303 -31.93 2.17 18.43
N ASN A 304 -30.67 1.91 18.08
CA ASN A 304 -29.64 2.95 17.95
C ASN A 304 -29.48 3.48 16.51
N ARG A 305 -30.18 2.89 15.53
CA ARG A 305 -30.00 3.15 14.10
C ARG A 305 -30.15 4.61 13.72
N ALA A 306 -31.28 5.22 14.05
CA ALA A 306 -31.58 6.60 13.63
C ALA A 306 -30.57 7.63 14.19
N ALA A 307 -30.16 7.47 15.44
CA ALA A 307 -29.18 8.37 16.07
C ALA A 307 -27.79 8.25 15.42
N ILE A 308 -27.37 7.02 15.12
CA ILE A 308 -26.10 6.77 14.43
C ILE A 308 -26.16 7.31 13.00
N GLU A 309 -27.22 7.00 12.23
CA GLU A 309 -27.36 7.47 10.84
C GLU A 309 -27.33 9.00 10.73
N LYS A 310 -27.94 9.72 11.68
CA LYS A 310 -27.84 11.18 11.75
C LYS A 310 -26.39 11.66 11.96
N CYS A 311 -25.63 10.95 12.80
CA CYS A 311 -24.23 11.27 13.10
C CYS A 311 -23.29 11.02 11.91
N VAL A 312 -23.60 10.02 11.07
CA VAL A 312 -22.75 9.58 9.95
C VAL A 312 -23.40 9.76 8.57
N GLN A 313 -24.33 10.72 8.44
CA GLN A 313 -25.11 10.91 7.21
C GLN A 313 -24.25 11.10 5.94
N TRP A 314 -23.12 11.79 6.06
CA TRP A 314 -22.21 12.04 4.93
C TRP A 314 -21.32 10.83 4.68
N ASP A 315 -20.88 10.13 5.72
CA ASP A 315 -20.12 8.89 5.58
C ASP A 315 -20.96 7.79 4.93
N LEU A 316 -22.26 7.72 5.18
CA LEU A 316 -23.18 6.80 4.48
C LEU A 316 -23.21 7.09 2.98
N LYS A 317 -23.36 8.36 2.59
CA LYS A 317 -23.32 8.77 1.18
C LYS A 317 -21.96 8.48 0.56
N LEU A 318 -20.87 8.81 1.25
CA LEU A 318 -19.49 8.60 0.80
C LEU A 318 -19.16 7.12 0.66
N PHE A 319 -19.65 6.27 1.57
CA PHE A 319 -19.43 4.83 1.52
C PHE A 319 -20.12 4.19 0.30
N GLU A 320 -21.35 4.59 0.00
CA GLU A 320 -22.05 4.14 -1.22
C GLU A 320 -21.40 4.70 -2.50
N PHE A 321 -20.88 5.93 -2.45
CA PHE A 321 -20.07 6.48 -3.54
C PHE A 321 -18.79 5.64 -3.76
N ALA A 322 -18.07 5.33 -2.68
CA ALA A 322 -16.83 4.55 -2.72
C ALA A 322 -17.04 3.13 -3.25
N LYS A 323 -18.15 2.47 -2.90
CA LYS A 323 -18.51 1.14 -3.44
C LYS A 323 -18.62 1.11 -4.95
N LYS A 324 -19.07 2.22 -5.57
CA LYS A 324 -19.17 2.37 -7.02
C LYS A 324 -17.82 2.70 -7.68
N HIS A 325 -16.86 3.18 -6.90
CA HIS A 325 -15.51 3.56 -7.34
C HIS A 325 -14.43 2.57 -6.88
N LYS A 326 -14.83 1.35 -6.49
CA LYS A 326 -13.88 0.28 -6.20
C LYS A 326 -13.11 -0.05 -7.48
N TYR A 327 -11.78 0.12 -7.48
CA TYR A 327 -10.95 -0.28 -8.59
C TYR A 327 -10.95 -1.81 -8.71
N SER A 328 -11.36 -2.34 -9.85
CA SER A 328 -11.21 -3.76 -10.18
C SER A 328 -10.13 -3.91 -11.24
N PHE A 329 -9.10 -4.70 -10.95
CA PHE A 329 -8.20 -5.21 -11.98
C PHE A 329 -8.97 -6.29 -12.76
N SER A 330 -9.76 -5.89 -13.76
CA SER A 330 -10.41 -6.81 -14.70
C SER A 330 -9.38 -7.64 -15.44
#